data_AF-A0A8X7WN66-F1
#
_entry.id   AF-A0A8X7WN66-F1
#
_cell.length_a   1.000
_cell.length_b   1.000
_cell.length_c   1.000
_cell.angle_alpha   90.00
_cell.angle_beta   90.00
_cell.angle_gamma   90.00
#
_symmetry.space_group_name_H-M   'P 1'
#
loop_
_entity.id
_entity.type
_entity.pdbx_description
1 polymer ?
#
loop_
_entity_poly.entity_id
_entity_poly.type
_entity_poly.pdbx_seq_one_letter_code
_entity_poly.pdbx_strand_id
1 'polypeptide(L)'
;MIAATQYMRRNSSTNSNGYSAPWMNINGFVFKFWDESLVLRIFKIYPELSVQSQHPELRTYYMNTLMYTIWMLDHKRSLSDVELSTTSKYLHYLTQEGFKVEWLWSKLEMAYLERKKRDACEARIVELKQELKKLELAKSGLRAELKNEKAKLNPRSFRNLLGNFFCLKSHSTA
;
A
#
# COMPACT_ATOMS: atom_id res chain seq x y z
N MET A 1 18.71 14.58 11.96
CA MET A 1 19.97 13.81 12.14
C MET A 1 19.78 12.57 13.00
N ILE A 2 19.21 12.65 14.21
CA ILE A 2 19.08 11.52 15.15
C ILE A 2 18.22 10.35 14.62
N ALA A 3 17.15 10.62 13.87
CA ALA A 3 16.23 9.59 13.38
C ALA A 3 16.87 8.64 12.35
N ALA A 4 17.72 9.15 11.45
CA ALA A 4 18.44 8.33 10.47
C ALA A 4 19.47 7.43 11.16
N THR A 5 20.18 7.96 12.16
CA THR A 5 21.15 7.18 12.96
C THR A 5 20.46 6.13 13.83
N GLN A 6 19.27 6.41 14.37
CA GLN A 6 18.49 5.45 15.16
C GLN A 6 17.88 4.35 14.30
N TYR A 7 17.45 4.66 13.06
CA TYR A 7 16.95 3.65 12.12
C TYR A 7 18.07 2.69 11.68
N MET A 8 19.26 3.22 11.38
CA MET A 8 20.45 2.42 11.08
C MET A 8 20.93 1.55 12.27
N ARG A 9 20.56 1.89 13.51
CA ARG A 9 20.92 1.12 14.71
C ARG A 9 20.02 -0.10 14.92
N ARG A 10 18.74 -0.02 14.53
CA ARG A 10 17.71 -1.05 14.81
C ARG A 10 17.82 -2.32 13.97
N ASN A 11 18.40 -2.27 12.78
CA ASN A 11 18.59 -3.45 11.92
C ASN A 11 19.95 -4.14 12.11
N SER A 12 20.65 -3.85 13.20
CA SER A 12 21.82 -4.60 13.63
C SER A 12 21.37 -5.92 14.26
N SER A 13 20.78 -6.82 13.46
CA SER A 13 20.69 -8.23 13.86
C SER A 13 22.12 -8.76 13.78
N THR A 14 22.78 -8.83 14.93
CA THR A 14 23.99 -9.64 15.07
C THR A 14 23.58 -11.07 14.73
N ASN A 15 24.15 -11.64 13.67
CA ASN A 15 24.20 -13.09 13.60
C ASN A 15 24.90 -13.61 14.86
N SER A 16 24.61 -14.85 15.26
CA SER A 16 25.08 -15.49 16.49
C SER A 16 26.61 -15.58 16.63
N ASN A 17 27.38 -15.05 15.68
CA ASN A 17 28.82 -15.26 15.54
C ASN A 17 29.63 -13.98 15.78
N GLY A 18 29.02 -12.84 16.14
CA GLY A 18 29.74 -11.67 16.65
C GLY A 18 30.65 -10.92 15.66
N TYR A 19 30.66 -11.26 14.37
CA TYR A 19 31.43 -10.53 13.36
C TYR A 19 30.63 -9.32 12.84
N SER A 20 31.17 -8.11 13.02
CA SER A 20 30.66 -6.92 12.35
C SER A 20 30.83 -7.07 10.84
N ALA A 21 29.80 -6.82 10.04
CA ALA A 21 29.90 -6.82 8.58
C ALA A 21 31.14 -6.03 8.12
N PRO A 22 32.03 -6.60 7.28
CA PRO A 22 33.27 -5.95 6.90
C PRO A 22 33.01 -4.63 6.18
N TRP A 23 33.73 -3.58 6.58
CA TRP A 23 33.74 -2.33 5.85
C TRP A 23 34.38 -2.55 4.48
N MET A 24 33.68 -2.20 3.40
CA MET A 24 34.19 -2.37 2.03
C MET A 24 34.61 -1.04 1.44
N ASN A 25 35.80 -0.96 0.85
CA ASN A 25 36.30 0.24 0.15
C ASN A 25 36.27 0.02 -1.36
N ILE A 26 35.40 0.75 -2.07
CA ILE A 26 35.31 0.73 -3.53
C ILE A 26 35.51 2.16 -4.00
N ASN A 27 36.52 2.44 -4.84
CA ASN A 27 36.82 3.79 -5.36
C ASN A 27 36.97 4.90 -4.28
N GLY A 28 37.43 4.54 -3.08
CA GLY A 28 37.59 5.47 -1.95
C GLY A 28 36.31 5.71 -1.14
N PHE A 29 35.27 4.91 -1.33
CA PHE A 29 34.00 4.96 -0.61
C PHE A 29 33.89 3.81 0.38
N VAL A 30 33.48 4.07 1.62
CA VAL A 30 33.35 3.04 2.66
C VAL A 30 31.89 2.59 2.82
N PHE A 31 31.61 1.29 2.63
CA PHE A 31 30.27 0.69 2.71
C PHE A 31 30.16 -0.24 3.92
N LYS A 32 29.01 -0.21 4.62
CA LYS A 32 28.76 -1.02 5.83
C LYS A 32 27.65 -2.08 5.66
N PHE A 33 26.78 -1.93 4.67
CA PHE A 33 25.52 -2.70 4.57
C PHE A 33 25.12 -3.09 3.13
N TRP A 34 26.00 -2.83 2.15
CA TRP A 34 25.67 -2.99 0.74
C TRP A 34 26.58 -4.04 0.11
N ASP A 35 26.00 -4.86 -0.77
CA ASP A 35 26.73 -5.82 -1.58
C ASP A 35 27.63 -5.06 -2.57
N GLU A 36 28.91 -5.41 -2.61
CA GLU A 36 29.91 -4.86 -3.53
C GLU A 36 29.42 -4.89 -4.98
N SER A 37 28.78 -5.99 -5.35
CA SER A 37 28.28 -6.22 -6.70
C SER A 37 27.15 -5.25 -7.07
N LEU A 38 26.30 -4.87 -6.11
CA LEU A 38 25.24 -3.89 -6.31
C LEU A 38 25.82 -2.48 -6.46
N VAL A 39 26.76 -2.11 -5.61
CA VAL A 39 27.43 -0.81 -5.66
C VAL A 39 28.16 -0.65 -7.00
N LEU A 40 28.97 -1.63 -7.39
CA LEU A 40 29.68 -1.64 -8.67
C LEU A 40 28.72 -1.61 -9.86
N ARG A 41 27.60 -2.34 -9.79
CA ARG A 41 26.57 -2.32 -10.83
C ARG A 41 25.91 -0.95 -10.96
N ILE A 42 25.63 -0.27 -9.85
CA ILE A 42 25.07 1.08 -9.87
C ILE A 42 26.04 2.06 -10.54
N PHE A 43 27.32 2.06 -10.16
CA PHE A 43 28.32 2.91 -10.82
C PHE A 43 28.55 2.55 -12.29
N LYS A 44 28.37 1.28 -12.67
CA LYS A 44 28.45 0.85 -14.06
C LYS A 44 27.26 1.36 -14.90
N ILE A 45 26.06 1.38 -14.31
CA ILE A 45 24.84 1.85 -14.99
C ILE A 45 24.79 3.38 -15.01
N TYR A 46 25.25 4.01 -13.94
CA TYR A 46 25.19 5.45 -13.71
C TYR A 46 26.58 6.01 -13.36
N PRO A 47 27.52 5.99 -14.31
CA PRO A 47 28.89 6.48 -14.09
C PRO A 47 28.93 7.95 -13.67
N GLU A 48 27.93 8.75 -14.03
CA GLU A 48 27.76 10.14 -13.61
C GLU A 48 27.58 10.34 -12.09
N LEU A 49 27.25 9.27 -11.35
CA LEU A 49 27.22 9.29 -9.89
C LEU A 49 28.62 9.28 -9.27
N SER A 50 29.68 9.03 -10.06
CA SER A 50 31.07 9.20 -9.62
C SER A 50 31.42 10.70 -9.60
N VAL A 51 30.86 11.43 -8.65
CA VAL A 51 31.16 12.86 -8.50
C VAL A 51 32.52 12.99 -7.81
N GLN A 52 33.40 13.80 -8.39
CA GLN A 52 34.52 14.42 -7.67
C GLN A 52 33.91 15.40 -6.67
N SER A 53 33.42 14.89 -5.55
CA SER A 53 32.85 15.71 -4.48
C SER A 53 33.86 16.78 -4.08
N GLN A 54 33.42 18.04 -3.99
CA GLN A 54 34.23 19.14 -3.44
C GLN A 54 34.60 18.90 -1.98
N HIS A 55 33.86 18.01 -1.30
CA HIS A 55 34.02 17.59 0.08
C HIS A 55 34.32 16.07 0.14
N PRO A 56 35.58 15.64 -0.07
CA PRO A 56 35.97 14.23 -0.02
C PRO A 56 35.66 13.56 1.32
N GLU A 57 35.63 14.32 2.41
CA GLU A 57 35.28 13.87 3.76
C GLU A 57 33.81 13.44 3.89
N LEU A 58 32.91 14.03 3.09
CA LEU A 58 31.48 13.71 3.07
C LEU A 58 31.12 12.62 2.05
N ARG A 59 32.11 12.14 1.29
CA ARG A 59 31.97 11.13 0.25
C ARG A 59 31.20 9.88 0.72
N THR A 60 31.53 9.36 1.90
CA THR A 60 30.85 8.22 2.51
C THR A 60 29.41 8.54 2.88
N TYR A 61 29.14 9.76 3.35
CA TYR A 61 27.79 10.19 3.69
C TYR A 61 26.90 10.28 2.44
N TYR A 62 27.37 10.95 1.37
CA TYR A 62 26.64 11.05 0.12
C TYR A 62 26.28 9.67 -0.46
N MET A 63 27.23 8.74 -0.47
CA MET A 63 26.95 7.40 -0.98
C MET A 63 25.95 6.64 -0.12
N ASN A 64 26.05 6.72 1.21
CA ASN A 64 25.05 6.07 2.06
C ASN A 64 23.66 6.66 1.83
N THR A 65 23.54 7.98 1.65
CA THR A 65 22.29 8.66 1.31
C THR A 65 21.77 8.22 -0.06
N LEU A 66 22.63 8.14 -1.08
CA LEU A 66 22.27 7.69 -2.42
C LEU A 66 21.83 6.23 -2.42
N MET A 67 22.59 5.33 -1.78
CA MET A 67 22.24 3.90 -1.71
C MET A 67 20.94 3.68 -0.94
N TYR A 68 20.75 4.38 0.18
CA TYR A 68 19.48 4.33 0.91
C TYR A 68 18.32 4.79 0.03
N THR A 69 18.50 5.87 -0.72
CA THR A 69 17.48 6.41 -1.62
C THR A 69 17.12 5.42 -2.75
N ILE A 70 18.12 4.79 -3.35
CA ILE A 70 17.94 3.75 -4.37
C ILE A 70 17.18 2.57 -3.77
N TRP A 71 17.61 2.08 -2.61
CA TRP A 71 16.96 0.96 -1.94
C TRP A 71 15.51 1.25 -1.57
N MET A 72 15.24 2.44 -1.02
CA MET A 72 13.89 2.87 -0.66
C MET A 72 12.97 2.90 -1.89
N LEU A 73 13.44 3.45 -3.01
CA LEU A 73 12.65 3.58 -4.23
C LEU A 73 12.55 2.28 -5.04
N ASP A 74 13.48 1.35 -4.91
CA ASP A 74 13.44 0.04 -5.57
C ASP A 74 12.68 -1.02 -4.76
N HIS A 75 12.39 -0.74 -3.50
CA HIS A 75 11.64 -1.65 -2.67
C HIS A 75 10.19 -1.75 -3.16
N LYS A 76 9.74 -2.96 -3.50
CA LYS A 76 8.43 -3.23 -4.13
C LYS A 76 7.20 -2.92 -3.27
N ARG A 77 7.37 -2.39 -2.05
CA ARG A 77 6.25 -2.06 -1.16
C ARG A 77 5.85 -0.60 -1.36
N SER A 78 4.59 -0.31 -1.08
CA SER A 78 4.10 1.07 -0.99
C SER A 78 4.84 1.83 0.12
N LEU A 79 5.41 2.98 -0.24
CA LEU A 79 6.08 3.88 0.70
C LEU A 79 5.04 4.72 1.48
N SER A 80 5.34 5.03 2.74
CA SER A 80 4.55 5.94 3.59
C SER A 80 4.88 7.41 3.32
N ASP A 81 4.08 8.34 3.87
CA ASP A 81 4.30 9.79 3.67
C ASP A 81 5.65 10.24 4.20
N VAL A 82 6.01 9.72 5.37
CA VAL A 82 7.28 10.01 6.02
C VAL A 82 8.43 9.51 5.16
N GLU A 83 8.30 8.33 4.56
CA GLU A 83 9.32 7.75 3.69
C GLU A 83 9.45 8.50 2.37
N LEU A 84 8.34 8.84 1.72
CA LEU A 84 8.32 9.63 0.49
C LEU A 84 8.90 11.03 0.72
N SER A 85 8.52 11.69 1.82
CA SER A 85 9.06 13.00 2.21
C SER A 85 10.55 12.94 2.55
N THR A 86 10.98 11.91 3.29
CA THR A 86 12.40 11.72 3.63
C THR A 86 13.23 11.46 2.37
N THR A 87 12.73 10.64 1.45
CA THR A 87 13.38 10.34 0.17
C THR A 87 13.50 11.60 -0.69
N SER A 88 12.44 12.41 -0.76
CA SER A 88 12.47 13.71 -1.45
C SER A 88 13.54 14.64 -0.89
N LYS A 89 13.69 14.73 0.45
CA LYS A 89 14.74 15.53 1.09
C LYS A 89 16.14 15.05 0.74
N TYR A 90 16.35 13.73 0.70
CA TYR A 90 17.64 13.15 0.32
C TYR A 90 17.97 13.39 -1.16
N LEU A 91 17.01 13.28 -2.06
CA LEU A 91 17.22 13.63 -3.47
C LEU A 91 17.52 15.10 -3.66
N HIS A 92 16.85 15.99 -2.92
CA HIS A 92 17.14 17.41 -2.95
C HIS A 92 18.57 17.69 -2.51
N TYR A 93 18.99 17.11 -1.39
CA TYR A 93 20.37 17.23 -0.89
C TYR A 93 21.39 16.73 -1.92
N LEU A 94 21.20 15.54 -2.49
CA LEU A 94 22.10 14.99 -3.51
C LEU A 94 22.16 15.88 -4.77
N THR A 95 21.02 16.43 -5.19
CA THR A 95 20.95 17.34 -6.35
C THR A 95 21.73 18.64 -6.08
N GLN A 96 21.61 19.22 -4.89
CA GLN A 96 22.35 20.42 -4.50
C GLN A 96 23.87 20.19 -4.50
N GLU A 97 24.29 18.97 -4.21
CA GLU A 97 25.69 18.55 -4.15
C GLU A 97 26.22 18.12 -5.53
N GLY A 98 25.45 18.36 -6.60
CA GLY A 98 25.84 18.13 -7.98
C GLY A 98 25.67 16.70 -8.47
N PHE A 99 25.02 15.82 -7.71
CA PHE A 99 24.69 14.48 -8.21
C PHE A 99 23.57 14.56 -9.24
N LYS A 100 23.77 13.88 -10.37
CA LYS A 100 22.76 13.70 -11.42
C LYS A 100 21.82 12.55 -11.03
N VAL A 101 20.71 12.89 -10.36
CA VAL A 101 19.75 11.92 -9.77
C VAL A 101 18.33 12.07 -10.36
N GLU A 102 18.22 12.60 -11.58
CA GLU A 102 16.94 12.84 -12.27
C GLU A 102 16.10 11.56 -12.46
N TRP A 103 16.78 10.43 -12.67
CA TRP A 103 16.12 9.12 -12.78
C TRP A 103 15.48 8.68 -11.45
N LEU A 104 16.08 9.05 -10.30
CA LEU A 104 15.49 8.79 -8.98
C LEU A 104 14.32 9.72 -8.69
N TRP A 105 14.37 10.97 -9.15
CA TRP A 105 13.22 11.88 -9.09
C TRP A 105 12.02 11.32 -9.84
N SER A 106 12.24 10.81 -11.06
CA SER A 106 11.19 10.16 -11.85
C SER A 106 10.61 8.94 -11.14
N LYS A 107 11.47 8.16 -10.47
CA LYS A 107 11.05 6.98 -9.70
C LYS A 107 10.25 7.36 -8.44
N LEU A 108 10.63 8.44 -7.76
CA LEU A 108 9.89 8.98 -6.63
C LEU A 108 8.48 9.45 -7.05
N GLU A 109 8.35 10.11 -8.20
CA GLU A 109 7.05 10.53 -8.74
C GLU A 109 6.14 9.33 -9.02
N MET A 110 6.68 8.25 -9.62
CA MET A 110 5.93 7.02 -9.81
C MET A 110 5.45 6.43 -8.48
N ALA A 111 6.27 6.45 -7.43
CA ALA A 111 5.89 5.97 -6.11
C ALA A 111 4.75 6.80 -5.49
N TYR A 112 4.73 8.12 -5.67
CA TYR A 112 3.61 8.97 -5.27
C TYR A 112 2.32 8.61 -6.02
N LEU A 113 2.41 8.41 -7.34
CA LEU A 113 1.25 8.05 -8.18
C LEU A 113 0.67 6.68 -7.82
N GLU A 114 1.52 5.68 -7.64
CA GLU A 114 1.11 4.32 -7.25
C GLU A 114 0.40 4.34 -5.90
N ARG A 115 0.92 5.09 -4.94
CA ARG A 115 0.27 5.23 -3.65
C ARG A 115 -1.08 5.93 -3.77
N LYS A 116 -1.18 7.04 -4.50
CA LYS A 116 -2.46 7.74 -4.69
C LYS A 116 -3.52 6.82 -5.29
N LYS A 117 -3.13 5.96 -6.24
CA LYS A 117 -4.02 4.93 -6.80
C LYS A 117 -4.44 3.91 -5.74
N ARG A 118 -3.51 3.43 -4.93
CA ARG A 118 -3.79 2.50 -3.83
C ARG A 118 -4.77 3.11 -2.83
N ASP A 119 -4.52 4.33 -2.37
CA ASP A 119 -5.36 5.02 -1.38
C ASP A 119 -6.79 5.21 -1.93
N ALA A 120 -6.93 5.54 -3.22
CA ALA A 120 -8.23 5.61 -3.89
C ALA A 120 -8.93 4.24 -3.97
N CYS A 121 -8.19 3.17 -4.28
CA CYS A 121 -8.74 1.80 -4.27
C CYS A 121 -9.19 1.38 -2.86
N GLU A 122 -8.40 1.69 -1.82
CA GLU A 122 -8.74 1.39 -0.43
C GLU A 122 -10.00 2.15 0.00
N ALA A 123 -10.12 3.44 -0.35
CA ALA A 123 -11.34 4.22 -0.11
C ALA A 123 -12.56 3.59 -0.82
N ARG A 124 -12.41 3.18 -2.09
CA ARG A 124 -13.50 2.54 -2.83
C ARG A 124 -13.93 1.20 -2.23
N ILE A 125 -13.00 0.42 -1.70
CA ILE A 125 -13.31 -0.83 -0.98
C ILE A 125 -14.15 -0.54 0.27
N VAL A 126 -13.84 0.52 1.01
CA VAL A 126 -14.61 0.92 2.20
C VAL A 126 -16.04 1.31 1.82
N GLU A 127 -16.21 2.10 0.77
CA GLU A 127 -17.54 2.47 0.24
C GLU A 127 -18.35 1.24 -0.16
N LEU A 128 -17.77 0.35 -0.97
CA LEU A 128 -18.43 -0.86 -1.43
C LEU A 128 -18.83 -1.78 -0.27
N LYS A 129 -18.02 -1.88 0.79
CA LYS A 129 -18.38 -2.62 2.01
C LYS A 129 -19.62 -2.02 2.70
N GLN A 130 -19.75 -0.70 2.73
CA GLN A 130 -20.92 -0.03 3.30
C GLN A 130 -22.17 -0.23 2.44
N GLU A 131 -22.05 -0.11 1.12
CA GLU A 131 -23.14 -0.38 0.17
C GLU A 131 -23.63 -1.83 0.29
N LEU A 132 -22.70 -2.80 0.35
CA LEU A 132 -23.01 -4.21 0.54
C LEU A 132 -23.80 -4.44 1.84
N LYS A 133 -23.39 -3.82 2.95
CA LYS A 133 -24.10 -3.93 4.24
C LYS A 133 -25.54 -3.37 4.16
N LYS A 134 -25.75 -2.27 3.45
CA LYS A 134 -27.10 -1.72 3.21
C LYS A 134 -27.96 -2.68 2.40
N LEU A 135 -27.41 -3.27 1.35
CA LEU A 135 -28.11 -4.24 0.50
C LEU A 135 -28.47 -5.52 1.26
N GLU A 136 -27.59 -6.02 2.13
CA GLU A 136 -27.87 -7.17 2.98
C GLU A 136 -29.05 -6.91 3.94
N LEU A 137 -29.11 -5.70 4.51
CA LEU A 137 -30.20 -5.30 5.39
C LEU A 137 -31.52 -5.13 4.63
N ALA A 138 -31.51 -4.54 3.43
CA ALA A 138 -32.69 -4.47 2.58
C ALA A 138 -33.19 -5.86 2.18
N LYS A 139 -32.27 -6.77 1.82
CA LYS A 139 -32.59 -8.16 1.47
C LYS A 139 -33.21 -8.92 2.65
N SER A 140 -32.73 -8.71 3.89
CA SER A 140 -33.31 -9.34 5.07
C SER A 140 -34.72 -8.80 5.36
N GLY A 141 -34.95 -7.49 5.19
CA GLY A 141 -36.27 -6.86 5.27
C GLY A 141 -37.27 -7.48 4.28
N LEU A 142 -36.91 -7.55 3.00
CA LEU A 142 -37.75 -8.18 1.97
C LEU A 142 -38.05 -9.65 2.24
N ARG A 143 -37.07 -10.41 2.79
CA ARG A 143 -37.30 -11.79 3.21
C ARG A 143 -38.32 -11.90 4.34
N ALA A 144 -38.29 -10.97 5.29
CA ALA A 144 -39.26 -10.91 6.39
C ALA A 144 -40.66 -10.58 5.88
N GLU A 145 -40.78 -9.59 4.99
CA GLU A 145 -42.04 -9.22 4.33
C GLU A 145 -42.63 -10.40 3.54
N LEU A 146 -41.81 -11.08 2.74
CA LEU A 146 -42.24 -12.28 2.00
C LEU A 146 -42.78 -13.38 2.94
N LYS A 147 -42.12 -13.60 4.08
CA LYS A 147 -42.56 -14.59 5.07
C LYS A 147 -43.91 -14.19 5.70
N ASN A 148 -44.11 -12.89 5.96
CA ASN A 148 -45.36 -12.36 6.49
C ASN A 148 -46.52 -12.54 5.49
N GLU A 149 -46.34 -12.14 4.23
CA GLU A 149 -47.37 -12.32 3.19
C GLU A 149 -47.72 -13.79 2.97
N LYS A 150 -46.74 -14.70 2.97
CA LYS A 150 -46.99 -16.15 2.93
C LYS A 150 -47.80 -16.65 4.13
N ALA A 151 -47.59 -16.11 5.32
CA ALA A 151 -48.36 -16.47 6.51
C ALA A 151 -49.82 -15.99 6.43
N LYS A 152 -50.07 -14.84 5.79
CA LYS A 152 -51.43 -14.32 5.52
C LYS A 152 -52.22 -15.22 4.56
N LEU A 153 -51.55 -15.87 3.62
CA LEU A 153 -52.15 -16.84 2.68
C LEU A 153 -52.59 -18.18 3.33
N ASN A 154 -52.88 -18.21 4.64
CA ASN A 154 -53.32 -19.40 5.36
C ASN A 154 -54.37 -20.20 4.55
N PRO A 155 -54.12 -21.50 4.25
CA PRO A 155 -55.02 -22.32 3.45
C PRO A 155 -56.42 -22.45 4.07
N ARG A 156 -56.60 -22.21 5.38
CA ARG A 156 -57.93 -22.14 6.03
C ARG A 156 -58.73 -20.92 5.56
N SER A 157 -58.09 -19.77 5.36
CA SER A 157 -58.77 -18.55 4.89
C SER A 157 -59.24 -18.70 3.45
N PHE A 158 -58.39 -19.27 2.58
CA PHE A 158 -58.73 -19.52 1.17
C PHE A 158 -59.84 -20.59 1.03
N ARG A 159 -59.80 -21.65 1.85
CA ARG A 159 -60.86 -22.67 1.90
C ARG A 159 -62.18 -22.10 2.41
N ASN A 160 -62.16 -21.19 3.38
CA ASN A 160 -63.37 -20.51 3.88
C ASN A 160 -63.95 -19.53 2.83
N LEU A 161 -63.09 -18.83 2.08
CA LEU A 161 -63.51 -17.95 0.99
C LEU A 161 -64.18 -18.71 -0.15
N LEU A 162 -63.59 -19.84 -0.56
CA LEU A 162 -64.16 -20.72 -1.58
C LEU A 162 -65.42 -21.45 -1.07
N GLY A 163 -65.43 -21.90 0.19
CA GLY A 163 -66.59 -22.53 0.81
C GLY A 163 -67.82 -21.62 0.85
N ASN A 164 -67.64 -20.33 1.16
CA ASN A 164 -68.72 -19.35 1.10
C ASN A 164 -69.23 -19.11 -0.33
N PHE A 165 -68.36 -19.18 -1.33
CA PHE A 165 -68.74 -18.99 -2.74
C PHE A 165 -69.60 -20.15 -3.27
N PHE A 166 -69.38 -21.37 -2.79
CA PHE A 166 -70.20 -22.54 -3.15
C PHE A 166 -71.51 -22.62 -2.37
N CYS A 167 -71.56 -22.19 -1.10
CA CYS A 167 -72.81 -22.18 -0.31
C CYS A 167 -73.82 -21.11 -0.75
N LEU A 168 -73.39 -20.01 -1.38
CA LEU A 168 -74.30 -18.96 -1.86
C LEU A 168 -75.10 -19.35 -3.12
N LYS A 169 -74.69 -20.39 -3.84
CA LYS A 169 -75.32 -20.80 -5.11
C LYS A 169 -76.48 -21.80 -4.96
N SER A 170 -76.72 -22.32 -3.74
CA SER A 170 -77.77 -23.32 -3.47
C SER A 170 -79.10 -22.76 -2.94
N HIS A 171 -79.27 -21.44 -2.84
CA HIS A 171 -80.47 -20.82 -2.27
C HIS A 171 -81.29 -19.92 -3.22
N SER A 172 -81.09 -20.01 -4.54
CA SER A 172 -81.90 -19.26 -5.51
C SER A 172 -82.37 -20.17 -6.66
N THR A 173 -83.20 -21.16 -6.33
CA THR A 173 -84.13 -21.79 -7.27
C THR A 173 -85.32 -22.30 -6.46
N ALA A 174 -86.36 -21.47 -6.36
CA ALA A 174 -87.73 -21.86 -6.05
C ALA A 174 -88.62 -21.18 -7.09
#